data_AF-A0A258E0X8-F1
#
_entry.id   AF-A0A258E0X8-F1
#
_cell.length_a   1.000
_cell.length_b   1.000
_cell.length_c   1.000
_cell.angle_alpha   90.00
_cell.angle_beta   90.00
_cell.angle_gamma   90.00
#
_symmetry.space_group_name_H-M   'P 1'
#
loop_
_entity.id
_entity.type
_entity.pdbx_description
1 polymer ?
#
loop_
_entity_poly.entity_id
_entity_poly.type
_entity_poly.pdbx_seq_one_letter_code
_entity_poly.pdbx_strand_id
1 'polypeptide(L)'
;MTVFGTDMHLATFIFVVCEVLFFVSQLVLYLQNPAEKNRQYYLILLGLLIIYNIAGGLFPDPALPIDINLQINLAYGTGFVMGAYFPYYFYRVFELDDLRWNARVGVWIFLIAPFLLFFCIGLPLLDDLPATIWYGLAIPLVYAIY
;
A
#
# COMPACT_ATOMS: atom_id res chain seq x y z
N MET A 1 -17.22 1.77 15.29
CA MET A 1 -16.82 0.75 16.28
C MET A 1 -15.48 0.21 15.85
N THR A 2 -14.46 0.31 16.71
CA THR A 2 -13.16 -0.32 16.49
C THR A 2 -13.18 -1.77 16.97
N VAL A 3 -12.25 -2.58 16.48
CA VAL A 3 -12.13 -4.00 16.81
C VAL A 3 -10.77 -4.29 17.44
N PHE A 4 -10.69 -5.37 18.22
CA PHE A 4 -9.44 -5.87 18.82
C PHE A 4 -8.65 -4.90 19.71
N GLY A 5 -9.27 -3.78 20.13
CA GLY A 5 -8.58 -2.75 20.90
C GLY A 5 -7.58 -1.94 20.08
N THR A 6 -7.62 -2.02 18.74
CA THR A 6 -6.77 -1.23 17.83
C THR A 6 -7.58 -0.11 17.17
N ASP A 7 -6.92 0.69 16.34
CA ASP A 7 -7.58 1.72 15.52
C ASP A 7 -8.36 1.14 14.32
N MET A 8 -8.32 -0.18 14.11
CA MET A 8 -9.03 -0.84 13.04
C MET A 8 -10.54 -0.69 13.22
N HIS A 9 -11.20 -0.05 12.27
CA HIS A 9 -12.65 -0.01 12.23
C HIS A 9 -13.26 -1.36 11.85
N LEU A 10 -14.43 -1.68 12.41
CA LEU A 10 -15.19 -2.89 12.06
C LEU A 10 -15.42 -3.02 10.55
N ALA A 11 -15.67 -1.91 9.85
CA ALA A 11 -15.81 -1.90 8.40
C ALA A 11 -14.53 -2.38 7.70
N THR A 12 -13.36 -1.84 8.07
CA THR A 12 -12.06 -2.26 7.53
C THR A 12 -11.80 -3.75 7.79
N PHE A 13 -12.13 -4.23 8.99
CA PHE A 13 -12.00 -5.66 9.30
C PHE A 13 -12.88 -6.53 8.39
N ILE A 14 -14.14 -6.13 8.17
CA ILE A 14 -15.04 -6.83 7.24
C ILE A 14 -14.46 -6.82 5.81
N PHE A 15 -13.91 -5.70 5.35
CA PHE A 15 -13.23 -5.62 4.06
C PHE A 15 -12.06 -6.59 3.98
N VAL A 16 -11.18 -6.63 4.99
CA VAL A 16 -10.06 -7.58 5.03
C VAL A 16 -10.54 -9.02 4.95
N VAL A 17 -11.61 -9.38 5.67
CA VAL A 17 -12.19 -10.73 5.59
C VAL A 17 -12.66 -11.04 4.16
N CYS A 18 -13.37 -10.11 3.52
CA CYS A 18 -13.79 -10.27 2.12
C CYS A 18 -12.59 -10.37 1.15
N GLU A 19 -11.58 -9.53 1.32
CA GLU A 19 -10.35 -9.52 0.52
C GLU A 19 -9.61 -10.85 0.64
N VAL A 20 -9.49 -11.42 1.85
CA VAL A 20 -8.87 -12.72 2.08
C VAL A 20 -9.66 -13.84 1.39
N LEU A 21 -11.00 -13.82 1.46
CA LEU A 21 -11.84 -14.80 0.75
C LEU A 21 -11.62 -14.73 -0.76
N PHE A 22 -11.59 -13.52 -1.33
CA PHE A 22 -11.29 -13.32 -2.74
C PHE A 22 -9.86 -13.77 -3.08
N PHE A 23 -8.87 -13.43 -2.26
CA PHE A 23 -7.48 -13.82 -2.47
C PHE A 23 -7.34 -15.34 -2.53
N VAL A 24 -7.91 -16.07 -1.55
CA VAL A 24 -7.86 -17.54 -1.53
C VAL A 24 -8.57 -18.14 -2.74
N SER A 25 -9.76 -17.64 -3.10
CA SER A 25 -10.49 -18.10 -4.30
C SER A 25 -9.67 -17.89 -5.58
N GLN A 26 -9.10 -16.70 -5.76
CA GLN A 26 -8.28 -16.38 -6.93
C GLN A 26 -6.98 -17.16 -6.94
N LEU A 27 -6.40 -17.46 -5.78
CA LEU A 27 -5.18 -18.24 -5.64
C LEU A 27 -5.41 -19.67 -6.11
N VAL A 28 -6.51 -20.31 -5.69
CA VAL A 28 -6.88 -21.65 -6.17
C VAL A 28 -7.03 -21.66 -7.68
N LEU A 29 -7.74 -20.69 -8.26
CA LEU A 29 -7.93 -20.59 -9.70
C LEU A 29 -6.62 -20.33 -10.46
N TYR A 30 -5.71 -19.53 -9.89
CA TYR A 30 -4.38 -19.31 -10.44
C TYR A 30 -3.53 -20.58 -10.42
N LEU A 31 -3.58 -21.36 -9.34
CA LEU A 31 -2.85 -22.63 -9.26
C LEU A 31 -3.40 -23.68 -10.25
N GLN A 32 -4.69 -23.64 -10.57
CA GLN A 32 -5.29 -24.50 -11.59
C GLN A 32 -4.89 -24.10 -13.02
N ASN A 33 -4.68 -22.81 -13.29
CA ASN A 33 -4.21 -22.33 -14.58
C ASN A 33 -3.18 -21.17 -14.43
N PRO A 34 -1.91 -21.48 -14.15
CA PRO A 34 -0.87 -20.47 -13.94
C PRO A 34 -0.52 -19.69 -15.21
N ALA A 35 -0.97 -20.13 -16.39
CA ALA A 35 -0.71 -19.44 -17.66
C ALA A 35 -1.46 -18.09 -17.76
N GLU A 36 -2.52 -17.89 -16.98
CA GLU A 36 -3.28 -16.64 -16.94
C GLU A 36 -2.55 -15.54 -16.14
N LYS A 37 -1.59 -14.88 -16.79
CA LYS A 37 -0.74 -13.86 -16.16
C LYS A 37 -1.51 -12.70 -15.51
N ASN A 38 -2.68 -12.33 -16.04
CA ASN A 38 -3.50 -11.26 -15.48
C ASN A 38 -3.97 -11.57 -14.04
N ARG A 39 -4.23 -12.84 -13.76
CA ARG A 39 -4.62 -13.30 -12.43
C ARG A 39 -3.50 -13.17 -11.41
N GLN A 40 -2.24 -13.39 -11.83
CA GLN A 40 -1.09 -13.17 -10.96
C GLN A 40 -1.00 -11.70 -10.53
N TYR A 41 -1.17 -10.75 -11.47
CA TYR A 41 -1.17 -9.33 -11.14
C TYR A 41 -2.32 -8.96 -10.19
N TYR A 42 -3.49 -9.56 -10.38
CA TYR A 42 -4.63 -9.34 -9.48
C TYR A 42 -4.39 -9.90 -8.07
N LEU A 43 -3.76 -11.08 -7.96
CA LEU A 43 -3.37 -11.65 -6.67
C LEU A 43 -2.38 -10.76 -5.93
N ILE A 44 -1.38 -10.20 -6.62
CA ILE A 44 -0.45 -9.24 -6.01
C ILE A 44 -1.21 -8.02 -5.49
N LEU A 45 -2.12 -7.45 -6.30
CA LEU A 45 -2.94 -6.31 -5.88
C LEU A 45 -3.78 -6.62 -4.64
N LEU A 46 -4.48 -7.76 -4.63
CA LEU A 46 -5.27 -8.19 -3.46
C LEU A 46 -4.38 -8.40 -2.22
N GLY A 47 -3.21 -9.02 -2.37
CA GLY A 47 -2.26 -9.19 -1.28
C GLY A 47 -1.80 -7.86 -0.70
N LEU A 48 -1.49 -6.88 -1.56
CA LEU A 48 -1.11 -5.53 -1.14
C LEU A 48 -2.25 -4.81 -0.41
N LEU A 49 -3.50 -4.94 -0.87
CA LEU A 49 -4.67 -4.37 -0.19
C LEU A 49 -4.87 -4.95 1.21
N ILE A 50 -4.78 -6.28 1.35
CA ILE A 50 -4.87 -6.96 2.65
C ILE A 50 -3.78 -6.45 3.59
N ILE A 51 -2.53 -6.40 3.11
CA ILE A 51 -1.40 -5.91 3.90
C ILE A 51 -1.61 -4.45 4.32
N TYR A 52 -2.05 -3.59 3.40
CA TYR A 52 -2.35 -2.18 3.68
C TYR A 52 -3.43 -2.02 4.76
N ASN A 53 -4.57 -2.72 4.61
CA ASN A 53 -5.68 -2.61 5.56
C ASN A 53 -5.31 -3.18 6.95
N ILE A 54 -4.53 -4.26 6.99
CA ILE A 54 -4.05 -4.83 8.25
C ILE A 54 -3.02 -3.90 8.90
N ALA A 55 -2.00 -3.47 8.17
CA ALA A 55 -0.95 -2.60 8.71
C ALA A 55 -1.53 -1.25 9.17
N GLY A 56 -2.38 -0.61 8.36
CA GLY A 56 -3.02 0.66 8.71
C GLY A 56 -4.09 0.56 9.81
N GLY A 57 -4.66 -0.63 10.05
CA GLY A 57 -5.63 -0.84 11.12
C GLY A 57 -5.01 -1.31 12.44
N LEU A 58 -3.87 -2.02 12.39
CA LEU A 58 -3.20 -2.52 13.58
C LEU A 58 -2.10 -1.59 14.10
N PHE A 59 -1.47 -0.81 13.22
CA PHE A 59 -0.39 0.09 13.60
C PHE A 59 -0.82 1.56 13.52
N PRO A 60 -0.29 2.43 14.40
CA PRO A 60 0.63 2.10 15.49
C PRO A 60 -0.05 1.55 16.75
N ASP A 61 0.60 0.60 17.42
CA ASP A 61 0.22 0.07 18.73
C ASP A 61 1.43 0.15 19.70
N PRO A 62 1.38 1.03 20.73
CA PRO A 62 2.43 1.16 21.74
C PRO A 62 2.64 -0.08 22.62
N ALA A 63 1.69 -1.03 22.66
CA ALA A 63 1.83 -2.26 23.43
C ALA A 63 2.74 -3.30 22.74
N LEU A 64 2.99 -3.14 21.45
CA LEU A 64 3.87 -4.04 20.70
C LEU A 64 5.34 -3.72 20.99
N PRO A 65 6.22 -4.73 21.07
CA PRO A 65 7.66 -4.54 21.31
C PRO A 65 8.41 -4.04 20.05
N ILE A 66 7.72 -3.35 19.15
CA ILE A 66 8.25 -2.83 17.89
C ILE A 66 8.31 -1.30 18.00
N ASP A 67 9.41 -0.72 17.56
CA ASP A 67 9.60 0.73 17.55
C ASP A 67 8.45 1.47 16.84
N ILE A 68 7.99 2.57 17.43
CA ILE A 68 6.83 3.32 16.95
C ILE A 68 7.06 3.90 15.55
N ASN A 69 8.26 4.36 15.24
CA ASN A 69 8.60 4.91 13.93
C ASN A 69 8.63 3.79 12.88
N LEU A 70 9.07 2.59 13.24
CA LEU A 70 8.96 1.42 12.37
C LEU A 70 7.50 1.04 12.11
N GLN A 71 6.65 1.05 13.14
CA GLN A 71 5.21 0.77 12.98
C GLN A 71 4.53 1.79 12.05
N ILE A 72 4.84 3.09 12.21
CA ILE A 72 4.37 4.15 11.31
C ILE A 72 4.86 3.91 9.87
N ASN A 73 6.14 3.57 9.70
CA ASN A 73 6.70 3.28 8.39
C ASN A 73 6.03 2.07 7.72
N LEU A 74 5.62 1.06 8.49
CA LEU A 74 4.86 -0.08 7.97
C LEU A 74 3.42 0.33 7.60
N ALA A 75 2.74 1.09 8.45
CA ALA A 75 1.37 1.57 8.19
C ALA A 75 1.30 2.42 6.92
N TYR A 76 2.16 3.44 6.80
CA TYR A 76 2.18 4.31 5.62
C TYR A 76 2.83 3.63 4.41
N GLY A 77 3.96 2.96 4.59
CA GLY A 77 4.73 2.37 3.50
C GLY A 77 3.95 1.33 2.71
N THR A 78 3.12 0.53 3.37
CA THR A 78 2.23 -0.41 2.69
C THR A 78 1.22 0.32 1.79
N GLY A 79 0.72 1.48 2.21
CA GLY A 79 -0.12 2.36 1.39
C GLY A 79 0.62 2.92 0.17
N PHE A 80 1.87 3.39 0.34
CA PHE A 80 2.70 3.87 -0.78
C PHE A 80 3.02 2.75 -1.79
N VAL A 81 3.37 1.56 -1.32
CA VAL A 81 3.65 0.40 -2.18
C VAL A 81 2.41 -0.07 -2.92
N MET A 82 1.27 -0.14 -2.22
CA MET A 82 -0.02 -0.49 -2.81
C MET A 82 -0.44 0.55 -3.86
N GLY A 83 -0.37 1.84 -3.53
CA GLY A 83 -0.61 2.95 -4.46
C GLY A 83 0.30 2.93 -5.68
N ALA A 84 1.58 2.59 -5.49
CA ALA A 84 2.56 2.46 -6.56
C ALA A 84 2.24 1.31 -7.52
N TYR A 85 1.63 0.24 -7.01
CA TYR A 85 1.31 -0.92 -7.82
C TYR A 85 0.11 -0.70 -8.75
N PHE A 86 -0.82 0.19 -8.41
CA PHE A 86 -2.03 0.45 -9.20
C PHE A 86 -1.74 0.84 -10.67
N PRO A 87 -0.93 1.87 -10.97
CA PRO A 87 -0.61 2.22 -12.35
C PRO A 87 0.06 1.07 -13.11
N TYR A 88 0.92 0.29 -12.44
CA TYR A 88 1.55 -0.88 -13.04
C TYR A 88 0.55 -2.00 -13.34
N TYR A 89 -0.36 -2.29 -12.41
CA TYR A 89 -1.44 -3.25 -12.60
C TYR A 89 -2.30 -2.85 -13.82
N PHE A 90 -2.75 -1.60 -13.88
CA PHE A 90 -3.59 -1.13 -14.98
C PHE A 90 -2.85 -1.16 -16.34
N TYR A 91 -1.60 -0.72 -16.36
CA TYR A 91 -0.74 -0.81 -17.54
C TYR A 91 -0.60 -2.24 -18.06
N ARG A 92 -0.42 -3.23 -17.18
CA ARG A 92 -0.16 -4.63 -17.57
C ARG A 92 -1.43 -5.39 -17.93
N VAL A 93 -2.53 -5.18 -17.21
CA VAL A 93 -3.76 -5.98 -17.35
C VAL A 93 -4.68 -5.42 -18.43
N PHE A 94 -4.74 -4.10 -18.57
CA PHE A 94 -5.61 -3.42 -19.55
C PHE A 94 -4.85 -2.87 -20.76
N GLU A 95 -3.53 -3.13 -20.83
CA GLU A 95 -2.66 -2.73 -21.96
C GLU A 95 -2.72 -1.22 -22.26
N LEU A 96 -2.90 -0.40 -21.21
CA LEU A 96 -2.99 1.06 -21.31
C LEU A 96 -1.62 1.69 -21.49
N ASP A 97 -1.13 1.77 -22.73
CA ASP A 97 0.20 2.28 -23.06
C ASP A 97 0.46 3.73 -22.59
N ASP A 98 -0.58 4.55 -22.47
CA ASP A 98 -0.48 5.92 -21.93
C ASP A 98 0.02 5.93 -20.47
N LEU A 99 -0.22 4.85 -19.72
CA LEU A 99 0.27 4.70 -18.34
C LEU A 99 1.72 4.21 -18.26
N ARG A 100 2.37 3.87 -19.37
CA ARG A 100 3.70 3.22 -19.37
C ARG A 100 4.74 4.00 -18.57
N TRP A 101 4.79 5.32 -18.72
CA TRP A 101 5.77 6.14 -18.00
C TRP A 101 5.42 6.24 -16.51
N ASN A 102 4.15 6.46 -16.17
CA ASN A 102 3.67 6.48 -14.78
C ASN A 102 3.98 5.15 -14.08
N ALA A 103 3.62 4.03 -14.72
CA ALA A 103 3.78 2.67 -14.22
C ALA A 103 5.24 2.22 -14.02
N ARG A 104 6.18 2.70 -14.85
CA ARG A 104 7.58 2.22 -14.85
C ARG A 104 8.57 3.17 -14.18
N VAL A 105 8.28 4.48 -14.18
CA VAL A 105 9.25 5.50 -13.77
C VAL A 105 8.61 6.50 -12.82
N GLY A 106 7.50 7.12 -13.23
CA GLY A 106 6.90 8.24 -12.50
C GLY A 106 6.54 7.88 -11.05
N VAL A 107 5.90 6.73 -10.84
CA VAL A 107 5.58 6.22 -9.49
C VAL A 107 6.84 6.05 -8.60
N TRP A 108 7.96 5.56 -9.15
CA TRP A 108 9.16 5.38 -8.35
C TRP A 108 9.74 6.72 -7.88
N ILE A 109 9.71 7.73 -8.75
CA ILE A 109 10.27 9.05 -8.48
C ILE A 109 9.33 9.91 -7.64
N PHE A 110 8.04 9.90 -7.91
CA PHE A 110 7.07 10.83 -7.33
C PHE A 110 6.24 10.23 -6.18
N LEU A 111 6.29 8.91 -5.97
CA LEU A 111 5.58 8.25 -4.87
C LEU A 111 6.54 7.50 -3.93
N ILE A 112 7.35 6.58 -4.45
CA ILE A 112 8.25 5.76 -3.62
C ILE A 112 9.44 6.57 -3.08
N ALA A 113 10.11 7.38 -3.91
CA ALA A 113 11.25 8.16 -3.44
C ALA A 113 10.89 9.19 -2.35
N PRO A 114 9.76 9.93 -2.41
CA PRO A 114 9.30 10.77 -1.31
C PRO A 114 9.04 9.98 -0.04
N PHE A 115 8.44 8.79 -0.14
CA PHE A 115 8.27 7.93 1.03
C PHE A 115 9.62 7.58 1.68
N LEU A 116 10.59 7.08 0.91
CA LEU A 116 11.91 6.74 1.46
C LEU A 116 12.62 7.96 2.06
N LEU A 117 12.53 9.12 1.41
CA LEU A 117 13.18 10.35 1.87
C LEU A 117 12.54 10.89 3.16
N PHE A 118 11.23 11.01 3.20
CA PHE A 118 10.56 11.68 4.32
C PHE A 118 10.21 10.71 5.46
N PHE A 119 9.72 9.51 5.16
CA PHE A 119 9.35 8.53 6.20
C PHE A 119 10.54 7.70 6.69
N CYS A 120 11.36 7.14 5.80
CA CYS A 120 12.45 6.29 6.25
C CYS A 120 13.67 7.07 6.76
N ILE A 121 13.90 8.29 6.26
CA ILE A 121 15.04 9.13 6.67
C ILE A 121 14.58 10.34 7.49
N GLY A 122 13.60 11.10 7.02
CA GLY A 122 13.13 12.32 7.69
C GLY A 122 12.52 12.08 9.08
N LEU A 123 11.58 11.14 9.19
CA LEU A 123 10.86 10.88 10.44
C LEU A 123 11.79 10.48 11.59
N PRO A 124 12.73 9.52 11.45
CA PRO A 124 13.66 9.20 12.53
C PRO A 124 14.61 10.34 12.92
N LEU A 125 14.89 11.29 12.02
CA LEU A 125 15.83 12.40 12.26
C LEU A 125 15.16 13.63 12.88
N LEU A 126 13.92 13.92 12.47
CA LEU A 126 13.19 15.13 12.85
C LEU A 126 12.14 14.88 13.93
N ASP A 127 11.67 13.63 14.06
CA ASP A 127 10.61 13.20 14.99
C ASP A 127 9.31 14.02 14.85
N ASP A 128 9.06 14.56 13.66
CA ASP A 128 7.87 15.35 13.30
C ASP A 128 7.03 14.61 12.26
N LEU A 129 6.07 13.83 12.77
CA LEU A 129 5.13 13.06 11.94
C LEU A 129 4.23 13.96 11.08
N PRO A 130 3.59 15.03 11.60
CA PRO A 130 2.80 15.93 10.77
C PRO A 130 3.58 16.52 9.59
N ALA A 131 4.81 16.99 9.80
CA ALA A 131 5.64 17.52 8.72
C ALA A 131 6.02 16.43 7.72
N THR A 132 6.37 15.24 8.23
CA THR A 132 6.71 14.07 7.39
C THR A 132 5.58 13.71 6.44
N ILE A 133 4.35 13.63 6.95
CA ILE A 133 3.16 13.32 6.14
C ILE A 133 2.94 14.39 5.09
N TRP A 134 3.03 15.67 5.48
CA TRP A 134 2.85 16.79 4.55
C TRP A 134 3.83 16.75 3.39
N TYR A 135 5.14 16.65 3.66
CA TYR A 135 6.14 16.62 2.60
C TYR A 135 6.11 15.32 1.79
N GLY A 136 5.86 14.18 2.46
CA GLY A 136 5.75 12.87 1.84
C GLY A 136 4.58 12.75 0.87
N LEU A 137 3.49 13.50 1.10
CA LEU A 137 2.29 13.47 0.25
C LEU A 137 2.19 14.66 -0.72
N ALA A 138 2.83 15.79 -0.44
CA ALA A 138 2.77 16.97 -1.32
C ALA A 138 3.33 16.67 -2.72
N ILE A 139 4.46 15.95 -2.81
CA ILE A 139 5.06 15.57 -4.10
C ILE A 139 4.13 14.62 -4.90
N PRO A 140 3.64 13.49 -4.31
CA PRO A 140 2.64 12.65 -4.98
C PRO A 140 1.38 13.40 -5.40
N LEU A 141 0.90 14.35 -4.60
CA LEU A 141 -0.31 15.11 -4.90
C LEU A 141 -0.13 15.99 -6.13
N VAL A 142 0.97 16.74 -6.22
CA VAL A 142 1.27 17.57 -7.39
C VAL A 142 1.41 16.68 -8.62
N TYR A 143 2.08 15.54 -8.47
CA TYR A 143 2.25 14.57 -9.54
C TYR A 143 0.92 13.98 -10.04
N ALA A 144 -0.04 13.72 -9.15
CA ALA A 144 -1.35 13.18 -9.51
C ALA A 144 -2.23 14.15 -10.30
N ILE A 145 -1.94 15.46 -10.26
CA ILE A 145 -2.69 16.51 -10.96
C ILE A 145 -2.14 16.74 -12.38
N TYR A 146 -0.89 16.36 -12.63
CA TYR A 146 -0.20 16.51 -13.92
C TYR A 146 -0.41 15.30 -14.82
#